data_AF-A0A923UVW1-F1
#
_entry.id   AF-A0A923UVW1-F1
#
_cell.length_a   1.000
_cell.length_b   1.000
_cell.length_c   1.000
_cell.angle_alpha   90.00
_cell.angle_beta   90.00
_cell.angle_gamma   90.00
#
_symmetry.space_group_name_H-M   'P 1'
#
loop_
_entity.id
_entity.type
_entity.pdbx_description
1 polymer ?
#
loop_
_entity_poly.entity_id
_entity_poly.type
_entity_poly.pdbx_seq_one_letter_code
_entity_poly.pdbx_strand_id
1 'polypeptide(L)'
;TAYGLAHLLAQRGIEQCEVIGLTSPGNVAFTESLGCYHRVLTYDQIATLPETTPVVYVDMAGNGQVRAALHHHFKDNMKYSCAVGGTHWDQREGEGRLPGARPTLFFAPAQIKKRNADWGPGGVMERFAVAWKQFLVPLGTWMTVVVGHGPASVERVYQDMVEGRSRPDQGNMLSLSD
;
A
#
# COMPACT_ATOMS: atom_id res chain seq x y z
N THR A 1 4.56 0.24 1.21
CA THR A 1 3.52 0.06 2.25
C THR A 1 2.36 -0.82 1.81
N ALA A 2 1.86 -0.76 0.57
CA ALA A 2 0.78 -1.65 0.08
C ALA A 2 1.14 -3.15 0.04
N TYR A 3 2.38 -3.49 -0.30
CA TYR A 3 2.85 -4.88 -0.42
C TYR A 3 2.64 -5.71 0.85
N GLY A 4 2.90 -5.15 2.04
CA GLY A 4 2.70 -5.87 3.30
C GLY A 4 1.26 -6.33 3.52
N LEU A 5 0.27 -5.51 3.12
CA LEU A 5 -1.15 -5.88 3.17
C LEU A 5 -1.44 -7.00 2.17
N ALA A 6 -1.01 -6.86 0.91
CA ALA A 6 -1.22 -7.86 -0.13
C ALA A 6 -0.60 -9.21 0.25
N HIS A 7 0.61 -9.21 0.79
CA HIS A 7 1.27 -10.42 1.30
C HIS A 7 0.46 -11.11 2.41
N LEU A 8 -0.05 -10.33 3.37
CA LEU A 8 -0.87 -10.89 4.46
C LEU A 8 -2.22 -11.42 3.96
N LEU A 9 -2.83 -10.77 2.97
CA LEU A 9 -4.04 -11.27 2.31
C LEU A 9 -3.75 -12.56 1.54
N ALA A 10 -2.63 -12.60 0.81
CA ALA A 10 -2.18 -13.78 0.08
C ALA A 10 -2.03 -15.00 1.00
N GLN A 11 -1.51 -14.80 2.21
CA GLN A 11 -1.34 -15.87 3.19
C GLN A 11 -2.62 -16.31 3.89
N ARG A 12 -3.60 -15.41 4.07
CA ARG A 12 -4.74 -15.64 4.97
C ARG A 12 -6.07 -15.85 4.27
N GLY A 13 -6.21 -15.40 3.02
CA GLY A 13 -7.53 -15.29 2.41
C GLY A 13 -7.52 -15.03 0.91
N ILE A 14 -6.46 -15.42 0.20
CA ILE A 14 -6.41 -15.29 -1.26
C ILE A 14 -7.55 -16.08 -1.92
N GLU A 15 -7.95 -17.20 -1.31
CA GLU A 15 -9.09 -18.01 -1.76
C GLU A 15 -10.46 -17.39 -1.40
N GLN A 16 -10.49 -16.44 -0.45
CA GLN A 16 -11.73 -15.83 0.05
C GLN A 16 -12.05 -14.51 -0.63
N CYS A 17 -11.07 -13.86 -1.26
CA CYS A 17 -11.26 -12.60 -1.98
C CYS A 17 -10.20 -12.40 -3.08
N GLU A 18 -10.64 -11.83 -4.20
CA GLU A 18 -9.72 -11.43 -5.26
C GLU A 18 -8.93 -10.18 -4.83
N VAL A 19 -7.62 -10.37 -4.60
CA VAL A 19 -6.68 -9.29 -4.32
C VAL A 19 -6.16 -8.68 -5.62
N ILE A 20 -6.51 -7.41 -5.87
CA ILE A 20 -6.11 -6.64 -7.06
C ILE A 20 -5.16 -5.51 -6.65
N GLY A 21 -4.00 -5.42 -7.29
CA GLY A 21 -3.08 -4.30 -7.15
C GLY A 21 -3.41 -3.19 -8.14
N LEU A 22 -3.58 -1.95 -7.70
CA LEU A 22 -3.74 -0.78 -8.57
C LEU A 22 -2.50 0.11 -8.51
N THR A 23 -1.86 0.34 -9.66
CA THR A 23 -0.57 1.03 -9.73
C THR A 23 -0.42 1.89 -10.99
N SER A 24 0.66 2.65 -11.09
CA SER A 24 1.01 3.38 -12.32
C SER A 24 1.59 2.44 -13.38
N PRO A 25 1.49 2.74 -14.69
CA PRO A 25 1.98 1.86 -15.77
C PRO A 25 3.41 1.36 -15.58
N GLY A 26 4.35 2.23 -15.17
CA GLY A 26 5.76 1.87 -14.95
C GLY A 26 6.02 0.88 -13.80
N ASN A 27 5.03 0.65 -12.93
CA ASN A 27 5.16 -0.21 -11.75
C ASN A 27 4.40 -1.54 -11.89
N VAL A 28 3.72 -1.80 -13.02
CA VAL A 28 2.90 -3.01 -13.20
C VAL A 28 3.75 -4.27 -13.07
N ALA A 29 4.79 -4.40 -13.91
CA ALA A 29 5.64 -5.59 -13.92
C ALA A 29 6.30 -5.87 -12.56
N PHE A 30 6.73 -4.81 -11.87
CA PHE A 30 7.26 -4.94 -10.51
C PHE A 30 6.18 -5.40 -9.53
N THR A 31 4.99 -4.83 -9.58
CA THR A 31 3.90 -5.19 -8.66
C THR A 31 3.43 -6.63 -8.89
N GLU A 32 3.42 -7.10 -10.13
CA GLU A 32 3.12 -8.48 -10.50
C GLU A 32 4.20 -9.45 -9.98
N SER A 33 5.48 -9.07 -10.09
CA SER A 33 6.60 -9.92 -9.64
C SER A 33 6.60 -10.19 -8.13
N LEU A 34 5.87 -9.40 -7.34
CA LEU A 34 5.68 -9.63 -5.90
C LEU A 34 4.86 -10.89 -5.58
N GLY A 35 4.13 -11.46 -6.55
CA GLY A 35 3.47 -12.77 -6.43
C GLY A 35 2.35 -12.87 -5.39
N CYS A 36 1.78 -11.73 -4.96
CA CYS A 36 0.76 -11.66 -3.91
C CYS A 36 -0.57 -11.05 -4.39
N TYR A 37 -0.71 -10.84 -5.69
CA TYR A 37 -1.93 -10.33 -6.32
C TYR A 37 -2.44 -11.36 -7.32
N HIS A 38 -3.77 -11.46 -7.48
CA HIS A 38 -4.35 -12.22 -8.58
C HIS A 38 -4.16 -11.48 -9.90
N ARG A 39 -4.31 -10.15 -9.85
CA ARG A 39 -4.19 -9.25 -10.99
C ARG A 39 -3.57 -7.94 -10.54
N VAL A 40 -2.81 -7.32 -11.42
CA VAL A 40 -2.36 -5.95 -11.28
C VAL A 40 -2.97 -5.15 -12.44
N LEU A 41 -3.55 -4.02 -12.10
CA LEU A 41 -4.17 -3.11 -13.05
C LEU A 41 -3.57 -1.72 -12.91
N THR A 42 -3.55 -0.98 -14.01
CA THR A 42 -3.23 0.44 -13.98
C THR A 42 -4.45 1.27 -13.54
N TYR A 43 -4.21 2.49 -13.09
CA TYR A 43 -5.30 3.38 -12.66
C TYR A 43 -6.34 3.67 -13.74
N ASP A 44 -5.96 3.70 -15.02
CA ASP A 44 -6.87 3.90 -16.15
C ASP A 44 -7.72 2.65 -16.47
N GLN A 45 -7.34 1.48 -15.95
CA GLN A 45 -8.08 0.23 -16.15
C GLN A 45 -9.21 0.00 -15.14
N ILE A 46 -9.48 0.94 -14.22
CA ILE A 46 -10.54 0.82 -13.20
C ILE A 46 -11.89 0.43 -13.82
N ALA A 47 -12.24 1.03 -14.96
CA ALA A 47 -13.51 0.80 -15.66
C ALA A 47 -13.68 -0.65 -16.17
N THR A 48 -12.61 -1.44 -16.21
CA THR A 48 -12.65 -2.86 -16.63
C THR A 48 -13.13 -3.79 -15.51
N LEU A 49 -13.22 -3.30 -14.27
CA LEU A 49 -13.65 -4.10 -13.12
C LEU A 49 -15.18 -4.29 -13.13
N PRO A 50 -15.70 -5.46 -12.71
CA PRO A 50 -17.15 -5.66 -12.66
C PRO A 50 -17.80 -4.75 -11.60
N GLU A 51 -18.63 -3.79 -12.04
CA GLU A 51 -19.29 -2.81 -11.17
C GLU A 51 -20.18 -3.42 -10.08
N THR A 52 -20.69 -4.65 -10.33
CA THR A 52 -21.62 -5.36 -9.45
C THR A 52 -20.95 -6.09 -8.29
N THR A 53 -19.62 -6.25 -8.33
CA THR A 53 -18.88 -6.97 -7.29
C THR A 53 -18.71 -6.09 -6.05
N PRO A 54 -19.06 -6.57 -4.84
CA PRO A 54 -18.73 -5.88 -3.60
C PRO A 54 -17.22 -5.73 -3.42
N VAL A 55 -16.74 -4.51 -3.15
CA VAL A 55 -15.31 -4.22 -3.02
C VAL A 55 -14.94 -3.57 -1.70
N VAL A 56 -13.70 -3.87 -1.29
CA VAL A 56 -12.99 -3.16 -0.22
C VAL A 56 -11.82 -2.43 -0.86
N TYR A 57 -11.76 -1.12 -0.68
CA TYR A 57 -10.67 -0.28 -1.14
C TYR A 57 -9.74 0.12 0.00
N VAL A 58 -8.43 -0.05 -0.21
CA VAL A 58 -7.39 0.42 0.69
C VAL A 58 -6.44 1.36 -0.07
N ASP A 59 -6.59 2.64 0.19
CA ASP A 59 -5.82 3.72 -0.39
C ASP A 59 -4.48 3.90 0.35
N MET A 60 -3.42 3.40 -0.28
CA MET A 60 -2.03 3.59 0.17
C MET A 60 -1.34 4.75 -0.55
N ALA A 61 -1.92 5.24 -1.65
CA ALA A 61 -1.33 6.26 -2.52
C ALA A 61 -1.77 7.68 -2.16
N GLY A 62 -2.90 7.82 -1.47
CA GLY A 62 -3.51 9.11 -1.17
C GLY A 62 -4.05 9.83 -2.40
N ASN A 63 -4.24 9.13 -3.52
CA ASN A 63 -4.64 9.74 -4.78
C ASN A 63 -6.17 9.93 -4.83
N GLY A 64 -6.61 11.17 -4.62
CA GLY A 64 -8.03 11.53 -4.60
C GLY A 64 -8.76 11.28 -5.93
N GLN A 65 -8.09 11.38 -7.08
CA GLN A 65 -8.70 11.10 -8.38
C GLN A 65 -8.99 9.60 -8.55
N VAL A 66 -8.03 8.74 -8.18
CA VAL A 66 -8.20 7.28 -8.19
C VAL A 66 -9.29 6.86 -7.22
N ARG A 67 -9.29 7.44 -6.01
CA ARG A 67 -10.36 7.24 -5.03
C ARG A 67 -11.72 7.62 -5.63
N ALA A 68 -11.87 8.82 -6.16
CA ALA A 68 -13.11 9.26 -6.77
C ALA A 68 -13.55 8.34 -7.92
N ALA A 69 -12.65 7.92 -8.80
CA ALA A 69 -12.95 6.99 -9.90
C ALA A 69 -13.50 5.64 -9.38
N LEU A 70 -12.85 5.04 -8.40
CA LEU A 70 -13.31 3.79 -7.77
C LEU A 70 -14.68 3.94 -7.12
N HIS A 71 -14.91 5.02 -6.37
CA HIS A 71 -16.21 5.26 -5.74
C HIS A 71 -17.33 5.46 -6.76
N HIS A 72 -17.09 6.18 -7.86
CA HIS A 72 -18.09 6.37 -8.91
C HIS A 72 -18.34 5.11 -9.74
N HIS A 73 -17.31 4.27 -9.90
CA HIS A 73 -17.41 2.98 -10.58
C HIS A 73 -18.24 1.97 -9.78
N PHE A 74 -17.88 1.75 -8.51
CA PHE A 74 -18.52 0.73 -7.68
C PHE A 74 -19.78 1.20 -6.96
N LYS A 75 -19.96 2.51 -6.75
CA LYS A 75 -21.14 3.09 -6.07
C LYS A 75 -21.45 2.36 -4.76
N ASP A 76 -22.66 1.86 -4.60
CA ASP A 76 -23.11 1.14 -3.40
C ASP A 76 -22.39 -0.20 -3.18
N ASN A 77 -21.64 -0.70 -4.18
CA ASN A 77 -20.79 -1.88 -4.03
C ASN A 77 -19.43 -1.58 -3.40
N MET A 78 -19.06 -0.30 -3.21
CA MET A 78 -17.95 0.07 -2.33
C MET A 78 -18.36 -0.18 -0.87
N LYS A 79 -18.00 -1.34 -0.31
CA LYS A 79 -18.43 -1.77 1.04
C LYS A 79 -17.52 -1.26 2.14
N TYR A 80 -16.25 -0.97 1.83
CA TYR A 80 -15.32 -0.33 2.75
C TYR A 80 -14.29 0.47 1.96
N SER A 81 -13.98 1.68 2.44
CA SER A 81 -12.97 2.55 1.85
C SER A 81 -12.06 3.03 2.98
N CYS A 82 -10.79 2.68 2.88
CA CYS A 82 -9.79 2.87 3.93
C CYS A 82 -8.65 3.73 3.39
N ALA A 83 -8.41 4.88 3.98
CA ALA A 83 -7.27 5.72 3.65
C ALA A 83 -6.12 5.48 4.63
N VAL A 84 -5.01 4.93 4.14
CA VAL A 84 -3.81 4.66 4.94
C VAL A 84 -2.85 5.83 4.78
N GLY A 85 -2.51 6.48 5.89
CA GLY A 85 -1.67 7.68 5.86
C GLY A 85 -2.50 8.95 5.72
N GLY A 86 -2.16 9.92 6.56
CA GLY A 86 -2.86 11.18 6.71
C GLY A 86 -2.38 11.84 8.00
N THR A 87 -1.36 12.70 7.90
CA THR A 87 -0.85 13.51 9.01
C THR A 87 -1.76 14.70 9.33
N HIS A 88 -2.73 15.01 8.46
CA HIS A 88 -3.75 16.03 8.68
C HIS A 88 -5.14 15.41 8.56
N TRP A 89 -5.69 15.02 9.71
CA TRP A 89 -7.01 14.43 9.88
C TRP A 89 -8.13 15.48 9.75
N ASP A 90 -7.86 16.74 10.08
CA ASP A 90 -8.83 17.85 10.06
C ASP A 90 -9.10 18.47 8.68
N GLN A 91 -8.23 18.29 7.67
CA GLN A 91 -8.35 19.00 6.38
C GLN A 91 -8.97 18.16 5.24
N ARG A 92 -9.52 16.97 5.54
CA ARG A 92 -10.18 16.12 4.52
C ARG A 92 -11.68 16.41 4.35
N GLU A 93 -12.19 17.47 4.97
CA GLU A 93 -13.48 18.07 4.68
C GLU A 93 -13.43 18.78 3.31
N GLY A 94 -13.55 18.02 2.23
CA GLY A 94 -13.48 18.60 0.87
C GLY A 94 -13.77 17.63 -0.25
N GLU A 95 -13.78 16.32 0.01
CA GLU A 95 -14.32 15.38 -0.95
C GLU A 95 -15.84 15.42 -0.84
N GLY A 96 -16.49 15.99 -1.85
CA GLY A 96 -17.95 15.89 -2.02
C GLY A 96 -18.41 14.45 -1.78
N ARG A 97 -19.66 14.27 -1.34
CA ARG A 97 -20.19 12.99 -0.85
C ARG A 97 -19.98 11.85 -1.87
N LEU A 98 -18.87 11.12 -1.75
CA LEU A 98 -18.53 10.01 -2.64
C LEU A 98 -19.58 8.90 -2.50
N PRO A 99 -19.99 8.24 -3.60
CA PRO A 99 -20.90 7.09 -3.54
C PRO A 99 -20.33 5.93 -2.69
N GLY A 100 -21.22 5.13 -2.09
CA GLY A 100 -20.85 3.96 -1.30
C GLY A 100 -20.29 4.27 0.10
N ALA A 101 -19.46 3.37 0.63
CA ALA A 101 -18.87 3.50 1.96
C ALA A 101 -18.01 4.78 2.07
N ARG A 102 -18.09 5.50 3.18
CA ARG A 102 -17.28 6.70 3.39
C ARG A 102 -15.81 6.32 3.64
N PRO A 103 -14.84 7.01 2.99
CA PRO A 103 -13.42 6.82 3.30
C PRO A 103 -13.15 7.01 4.79
N THR A 104 -12.55 6.02 5.43
CA THR A 104 -12.17 6.02 6.84
C THR A 104 -10.67 6.04 6.96
N LEU A 105 -10.12 6.93 7.80
CA LEU A 105 -8.68 6.99 8.04
C LEU A 105 -8.21 5.79 8.87
N PHE A 106 -7.20 5.08 8.36
CA PHE A 106 -6.43 4.13 9.15
C PHE A 106 -5.27 4.87 9.81
N PHE A 107 -5.42 5.16 11.10
CA PHE A 107 -4.35 5.72 11.92
C PHE A 107 -3.64 4.61 12.68
N ALA A 108 -2.44 4.23 12.22
CA ALA A 108 -1.69 3.09 12.77
C ALA A 108 -1.48 3.16 14.30
N PRO A 109 -1.14 4.33 14.91
CA PRO A 109 -1.00 4.40 16.36
C PRO A 109 -2.30 4.07 17.13
N ALA A 110 -3.46 4.50 16.64
CA ALA A 110 -4.74 4.15 17.26
C ALA A 110 -5.01 2.64 17.16
N GLN A 111 -4.66 2.01 16.04
CA GLN A 111 -4.80 0.56 15.88
C GLN A 111 -3.83 -0.21 16.77
N ILE A 112 -2.58 0.23 16.91
CA ILE A 112 -1.62 -0.36 17.86
C ILE A 112 -2.15 -0.23 19.30
N LYS A 113 -2.64 0.95 19.71
CA LYS A 113 -3.23 1.16 21.03
C LYS A 113 -4.41 0.22 21.28
N LYS A 114 -5.33 0.12 20.31
CA LYS A 114 -6.47 -0.81 20.39
C LYS A 114 -5.99 -2.26 20.54
N ARG A 115 -5.04 -2.71 19.72
CA ARG A 115 -4.55 -4.09 19.77
C ARG A 115 -3.74 -4.44 21.00
N ASN A 116 -3.04 -3.47 21.60
CA ASN A 116 -2.43 -3.67 22.92
C ASN A 116 -3.48 -3.86 24.02
N ALA A 117 -4.65 -3.20 23.93
CA ALA A 117 -5.76 -3.44 24.84
C ALA A 117 -6.43 -4.80 24.58
N ASP A 118 -6.67 -5.16 23.32
CA ASP A 118 -7.34 -6.40 22.94
C ASP A 118 -6.50 -7.66 23.24
N TRP A 119 -5.17 -7.58 23.06
CA TRP A 119 -4.28 -8.75 23.10
C TRP A 119 -3.31 -8.76 24.29
N GLY A 120 -3.40 -7.75 25.16
CA GLY A 120 -2.51 -7.57 26.28
C GLY A 120 -1.10 -7.09 25.90
N PRO A 121 -0.24 -6.85 26.91
CA PRO A 121 1.12 -6.37 26.71
C PRO A 121 1.92 -7.28 25.77
N GLY A 122 2.59 -6.70 24.77
CA GLY A 122 3.44 -7.43 23.82
C GLY A 122 2.70 -8.19 22.71
N GLY A 123 1.37 -8.35 22.79
CA GLY A 123 0.61 -9.15 21.82
C GLY A 123 0.68 -8.64 20.37
N VAL A 124 0.82 -7.33 20.17
CA VAL A 124 1.08 -6.72 18.85
C VAL A 124 2.47 -7.08 18.34
N MET A 125 3.49 -6.94 19.18
CA MET A 125 4.89 -7.19 18.80
C MET A 125 5.12 -8.66 18.46
N GLU A 126 4.53 -9.59 19.21
CA GLU A 126 4.61 -11.02 18.95
C GLU A 126 4.02 -11.38 17.58
N ARG A 127 2.79 -10.93 17.31
CA ARG A 127 2.11 -11.20 16.02
C ARG A 127 2.81 -10.51 14.86
N PHE A 128 3.31 -9.29 15.07
CA PHE A 128 4.12 -8.59 14.09
C PHE A 128 5.41 -9.35 13.80
N ALA A 129 6.12 -9.85 14.81
CA ALA A 129 7.36 -10.60 14.62
C ALA A 129 7.14 -11.89 13.81
N VAL A 130 6.04 -12.61 14.05
CA VAL A 130 5.67 -13.79 13.26
C VAL A 130 5.41 -13.41 11.80
N ALA A 131 4.56 -12.41 11.57
CA ALA A 131 4.24 -11.93 10.22
C ALA A 131 5.50 -11.41 9.49
N TRP A 132 6.37 -10.69 10.21
CA TRP A 132 7.61 -10.14 9.67
C TRP A 132 8.56 -11.25 9.21
N LYS A 133 8.77 -12.29 10.03
CA LYS A 133 9.61 -13.45 9.64
C LYS A 133 9.13 -14.09 8.35
N GLN A 134 7.82 -14.25 8.20
CA GLN A 134 7.23 -14.81 6.96
C GLN A 134 7.42 -13.87 5.77
N PHE A 135 7.26 -12.57 6.00
CA PHE A 135 7.45 -11.54 4.98
C PHE A 135 8.90 -11.41 4.50
N LEU A 136 9.90 -11.69 5.36
CA LEU A 136 11.31 -11.66 5.01
C LEU A 136 11.71 -12.71 3.95
N VAL A 137 11.01 -13.86 3.90
CA VAL A 137 11.35 -14.97 3.00
C VAL A 137 11.39 -14.53 1.52
N PRO A 138 10.36 -13.87 0.97
CA PRO A 138 10.42 -13.37 -0.40
C PRO A 138 11.28 -12.12 -0.58
N LEU A 139 11.66 -11.37 0.46
CA LEU A 139 12.41 -10.10 0.27
C LEU A 139 13.74 -10.30 -0.46
N GLY A 140 14.42 -11.42 -0.19
CA GLY A 140 15.72 -11.71 -0.80
C GLY A 140 15.66 -11.98 -2.31
N THR A 141 14.48 -12.18 -2.90
CA THR A 141 14.34 -12.49 -4.33
C THR A 141 13.98 -11.29 -5.19
N TRP A 142 13.38 -10.24 -4.62
CA TRP A 142 12.91 -9.09 -5.40
C TRP A 142 13.60 -7.76 -5.06
N MET A 143 14.26 -7.64 -3.91
CA MET A 143 14.89 -6.39 -3.48
C MET A 143 16.42 -6.46 -3.54
N THR A 144 17.04 -5.52 -4.23
CA THR A 144 18.49 -5.31 -4.24
C THR A 144 18.86 -4.18 -3.27
N VAL A 145 19.75 -4.45 -2.32
CA VAL A 145 20.31 -3.39 -1.47
C VAL A 145 21.42 -2.68 -2.22
N VAL A 146 21.27 -1.37 -2.41
CA VAL A 146 22.26 -0.51 -3.05
C VAL A 146 22.86 0.40 -2.00
N VAL A 147 24.15 0.26 -1.77
CA VAL A 147 24.88 1.06 -0.78
C VAL A 147 25.57 2.22 -1.49
N GLY A 148 25.39 3.44 -1.00
CA GLY A 148 25.99 4.65 -1.53
C GLY A 148 26.68 5.47 -0.45
N HIS A 149 27.87 5.98 -0.78
CA HIS A 149 28.70 6.78 0.11
C HIS A 149 29.00 8.16 -0.48
N GLY A 150 29.26 9.12 0.39
CA GLY A 150 29.58 10.50 0.05
C GLY A 150 28.37 11.35 -0.42
N PRO A 151 28.49 12.69 -0.36
CA PRO A 151 27.39 13.61 -0.67
C PRO A 151 26.81 13.45 -2.09
N ALA A 152 27.67 13.17 -3.08
CA ALA A 152 27.24 13.02 -4.47
C ALA A 152 26.31 11.82 -4.68
N SER A 153 26.55 10.70 -3.96
CA SER A 153 25.68 9.52 -4.07
C SER A 153 24.32 9.79 -3.44
N VAL A 154 24.31 10.47 -2.28
CA VAL A 154 23.07 10.90 -1.60
C VAL A 154 22.25 11.83 -2.49
N GLU A 155 22.88 12.85 -3.05
CA GLU A 155 22.22 13.82 -3.92
C GLU A 155 21.60 13.15 -5.14
N ARG A 156 22.34 12.29 -5.84
CA ARG A 156 21.85 11.57 -7.02
C ARG A 156 20.63 10.72 -6.71
N VAL A 157 20.67 9.91 -5.64
CA VAL A 157 19.53 9.05 -5.27
C VAL A 157 18.33 9.90 -4.84
N TYR A 158 18.56 11.01 -4.15
CA TYR A 158 17.49 11.96 -3.81
C TYR A 158 16.85 12.57 -5.05
N GLN A 159 17.63 13.02 -6.03
CA GLN A 159 17.13 13.54 -7.30
C GLN A 159 16.33 12.49 -8.07
N ASP A 160 16.82 11.26 -8.15
CA ASP A 160 16.07 10.15 -8.78
C ASP A 160 14.73 9.88 -8.08
N MET A 161 14.64 10.03 -6.76
CA MET A 161 13.37 9.96 -6.03
C MET A 161 12.44 11.12 -6.38
N VAL A 162 12.94 12.36 -6.33
CA VAL A 162 12.14 13.57 -6.64
C VAL A 162 11.60 13.53 -8.06
N GLU A 163 12.40 13.04 -9.01
CA GLU A 163 12.05 12.94 -10.43
C GLU A 163 11.29 11.66 -10.78
N GLY A 164 10.95 10.82 -9.79
CA GLY A 164 10.16 9.60 -10.00
C GLY A 164 10.90 8.50 -10.76
N ARG A 165 12.24 8.55 -10.83
CA ARG A 165 13.12 7.53 -11.43
C ARG A 165 13.57 6.46 -10.44
N SER A 166 13.16 6.57 -9.17
CA SER A 166 13.47 5.56 -8.16
C SER A 166 12.99 4.18 -8.58
N ARG A 167 13.93 3.23 -8.54
CA ARG A 167 13.65 1.83 -8.83
C ARG A 167 12.94 1.16 -7.65
N PRO A 168 11.76 0.55 -7.86
CA PRO A 168 10.98 -0.03 -6.75
C PRO A 168 11.60 -1.32 -6.19
N ASP A 169 12.52 -1.96 -6.94
CA ASP A 169 13.28 -3.14 -6.54
C ASP A 169 14.59 -2.79 -5.81
N GLN A 170 14.88 -1.51 -5.54
CA GLN A 170 16.11 -1.08 -4.87
C GLN A 170 15.85 -0.50 -3.48
N GLY A 171 16.52 -1.06 -2.48
CA GLY A 171 16.64 -0.48 -1.14
C GLY A 171 17.95 0.31 -1.03
N ASN A 172 17.87 1.64 -1.04
CA ASN A 172 19.05 2.50 -0.95
C ASN A 172 19.49 2.70 0.50
N MET A 173 20.72 2.34 0.83
CA MET A 173 21.39 2.60 2.10
C MET A 173 22.47 3.64 1.87
N LEU A 174 22.27 4.87 2.34
CA LEU A 174 23.09 6.01 1.98
C LEU A 174 23.80 6.60 3.19
N SER A 175 25.07 6.94 3.01
CA SER A 175 25.91 7.64 3.97
C SER A 175 26.44 8.93 3.36
N LEU A 176 26.45 10.02 4.14
CA LEU A 176 27.13 11.26 3.75
C LEU A 176 28.65 11.15 3.93
N SER A 177 29.12 10.21 4.73
CA SER A 177 30.54 9.89 4.88
C SER A 177 31.05 9.11 3.68
N ASP A 178 32.34 9.29 3.37
CA ASP A 178 33.09 8.48 2.41
C ASP A 178 33.18 7.01 2.83
#